data_AF-A0A7C7QCN3-F1
#
_entry.id   AF-A0A7C7QCN3-F1
#
_cell.length_a   1.000
_cell.length_b   1.000
_cell.length_c   1.000
_cell.angle_alpha   90.00
_cell.angle_beta   90.00
_cell.angle_gamma   90.00
#
_symmetry.space_group_name_H-M   'P 1'
#
loop_
_entity.id
_entity.type
_entity.pdbx_description
1 polymer ?
#
loop_
_entity_poly.entity_id
_entity_poly.type
_entity_poly.pdbx_seq_one_letter_code
_entity_poly.pdbx_strand_id
1 'polypeptide(L)'
;MSSILIIDGVKYRVWSPDSEERLEGMVKEHSREIFGSESFYFDIRRKIRTRAGIGSIPDGYVIDFSGKQSKWFVVEVELSS
;
A
#
# COMPACT_ATOMS: atom_id res chain seq x y z
N MET A 1 6.57 -23.98 -5.44
CA MET A 1 7.95 -24.11 -4.90
C MET A 1 8.18 -22.92 -3.98
N SER A 2 8.59 -23.15 -2.72
CA SER A 2 8.90 -22.05 -1.80
C SER A 2 10.33 -21.58 -2.09
N SER A 3 10.47 -20.34 -2.56
CA SER A 3 11.77 -19.71 -2.77
C SER A 3 12.20 -19.05 -1.46
N ILE A 4 13.39 -19.39 -0.96
CA ILE A 4 14.00 -18.76 0.22
C ILE A 4 15.01 -17.74 -0.28
N LEU A 5 14.91 -16.51 0.21
CA LEU A 5 15.87 -15.44 -0.04
C LEU A 5 16.75 -15.27 1.20
N ILE A 6 18.06 -15.07 1.04
CA ILE A 6 18.97 -14.79 2.14
C ILE A 6 19.64 -13.44 1.89
N ILE A 7 19.49 -12.50 2.82
CA ILE A 7 20.13 -11.18 2.80
C ILE A 7 20.79 -10.99 4.16
N ASP A 8 22.09 -10.69 4.19
CA ASP A 8 22.87 -10.43 5.42
C ASP A 8 22.72 -11.50 6.52
N GLY A 9 22.57 -12.77 6.12
CA GLY A 9 22.36 -13.90 7.04
C GLY A 9 20.92 -14.08 7.52
N VAL A 10 20.00 -13.18 7.16
CA VAL A 10 18.57 -13.27 7.46
C VAL A 10 17.87 -14.06 6.35
N LYS A 11 17.05 -15.03 6.74
CA LYS A 11 16.24 -15.85 5.81
C LYS A 11 14.85 -15.25 5.67
N TYR A 12 14.47 -14.94 4.44
CA TYR A 12 13.14 -14.48 4.07
C TYR A 12 12.41 -15.59 3.31
N ARG A 13 11.11 -15.70 3.57
CA ARG A 13 10.20 -16.56 2.79
C ARG A 13 9.27 -15.66 2.01
N VAL A 14 9.09 -16.00 0.74
CA VAL A 14 8.04 -15.36 -0.07
C VAL A 14 6.71 -15.63 0.63
N TRP A 15 6.03 -14.55 0.99
CA TRP A 15 4.65 -14.58 1.44
C TRP A 15 3.76 -14.20 0.26
N SER A 16 2.71 -14.98 0.06
CA SER A 16 1.68 -14.69 -0.92
C SER A 16 0.36 -14.55 -0.16
N PRO A 17 -0.29 -13.37 -0.21
CA PRO A 17 -1.63 -13.23 0.34
C PRO A 17 -2.61 -14.17 -0.38
N ASP A 18 -3.52 -14.73 0.40
CA ASP A 18 -4.66 -15.54 -0.06
C ASP A 18 -5.97 -14.73 -0.11
N SER A 19 -5.96 -13.49 0.37
CA SER A 19 -7.09 -12.56 0.29
C SER A 19 -6.64 -11.10 0.18
N GLU A 20 -7.51 -10.26 -0.36
CA GLU A 20 -7.31 -8.80 -0.41
C GLU A 20 -7.20 -8.22 1.00
N GLU A 21 -8.04 -8.66 1.94
CA GLU A 21 -8.00 -8.22 3.35
C GLU A 21 -6.62 -8.44 3.98
N ARG A 22 -5.99 -9.59 3.73
CA ARG A 22 -4.65 -9.87 4.25
C ARG A 22 -3.57 -9.05 3.56
N LEU A 23 -3.70 -8.82 2.26
CA LEU A 23 -2.80 -7.94 1.53
C LEU A 23 -2.91 -6.49 2.05
N GLU A 24 -4.12 -5.98 2.21
CA GLU A 24 -4.41 -4.64 2.74
C GLU A 24 -3.84 -4.49 4.16
N GLY A 25 -4.03 -5.49 5.02
CA GLY A 25 -3.43 -5.52 6.35
C GLY A 25 -1.89 -5.41 6.34
N MET A 26 -1.23 -6.13 5.43
CA MET A 26 0.22 -6.06 5.27
C MET A 26 0.69 -4.74 4.68
N VAL A 27 -0.05 -4.16 3.73
CA VAL A 27 0.24 -2.82 3.19
C VAL A 27 0.16 -1.77 4.29
N LYS A 28 -0.83 -1.86 5.18
CA LYS A 28 -0.96 -0.96 6.33
C LYS A 28 0.20 -1.11 7.30
N GLU A 29 0.52 -2.34 7.71
CA GLU A 29 1.59 -2.64 8.66
C GLU A 29 2.96 -2.18 8.16
N HIS A 30 3.24 -2.37 6.87
CA HIS A 30 4.51 -2.07 6.23
C HIS A 30 4.45 -0.84 5.30
N SER A 31 3.54 0.08 5.59
CA SER A 31 3.27 1.23 4.71
C SER A 31 4.50 2.11 4.49
N ARG A 32 5.37 2.28 5.49
CA ARG A 32 6.61 3.07 5.36
C ARG A 32 7.67 2.37 4.52
N GLU A 33 7.74 1.05 4.59
CA GLU A 33 8.64 0.25 3.77
C GLU A 33 8.20 0.23 2.30
N ILE A 34 6.89 0.22 2.06
CA ILE A 34 6.30 0.18 0.71
C ILE A 34 6.35 1.56 0.04
N PHE A 35 5.90 2.61 0.74
CA PHE A 35 5.74 3.95 0.16
C PHE A 35 6.92 4.89 0.46
N GLY A 36 7.83 4.49 1.35
CA GLY A 36 9.00 5.26 1.75
C GLY A 36 8.89 5.86 3.15
N SER A 37 10.04 6.05 3.81
CA SER A 37 10.10 6.53 5.21
C SER A 37 9.54 7.93 5.40
N GLU A 38 9.62 8.77 4.36
CA GLU A 38 9.11 10.15 4.32
C GLU A 38 7.66 10.21 3.80
N SER A 39 6.92 9.11 3.90
CA SER A 39 5.52 9.04 3.50
C SER A 39 4.61 8.76 4.69
N PHE A 40 3.35 9.20 4.58
CA PHE A 40 2.30 8.89 5.55
C PHE A 40 1.12 8.23 4.83
N TYR A 41 0.80 7.01 5.24
CA TYR A 41 -0.37 6.27 4.77
C TYR A 41 -1.57 6.51 5.69
N PHE A 42 -2.69 6.91 5.09
CA PHE A 42 -3.97 7.09 5.75
C PHE A 42 -4.86 5.90 5.42
N ASP A 43 -4.95 4.98 6.37
CA ASP A 43 -5.94 3.88 6.37
C ASP A 43 -7.32 4.44 6.70
N ILE A 44 -7.92 5.15 5.73
CA ILE A 44 -9.25 5.74 5.86
C ILE A 44 -10.06 5.50 4.58
N ARG A 45 -11.18 4.80 4.72
CA ARG A 45 -12.13 4.59 3.62
C ARG A 45 -13.07 5.80 3.48
N ARG A 46 -12.56 6.87 2.85
CA ARG A 46 -13.33 8.08 2.54
C ARG A 46 -13.69 8.13 1.06
N LYS A 47 -14.97 8.32 0.74
CA LYS A 47 -15.43 8.46 -0.65
C LYS A 47 -14.87 9.72 -1.30
N ILE A 48 -14.20 9.57 -2.44
CA ILE A 48 -13.84 10.66 -3.34
C ILE A 48 -14.88 10.79 -4.44
N ARG A 49 -15.10 12.00 -4.94
CA ARG A 49 -16.03 12.28 -6.03
C ARG A 49 -15.38 13.20 -7.04
N THR A 50 -15.56 12.87 -8.31
CA THR A 50 -15.25 13.73 -9.44
C THR A 50 -16.30 14.83 -9.56
N ARG A 51 -16.01 15.88 -10.33
CA ARG A 51 -16.97 16.95 -10.65
C ARG A 51 -18.21 16.43 -11.37
N ALA A 52 -18.10 15.31 -12.09
CA ALA A 52 -19.20 14.65 -12.77
C ALA A 52 -20.07 13.79 -11.82
N GLY A 53 -19.76 13.76 -10.51
CA GLY A 53 -20.54 13.02 -9.51
C GLY A 53 -20.17 11.54 -9.37
N ILE A 54 -19.31 11.01 -10.24
CA ILE A 54 -18.77 9.64 -10.14
C ILE A 54 -17.78 9.60 -8.97
N GLY A 55 -17.89 8.59 -8.10
CA GLY A 55 -17.00 8.46 -6.95
C GLY A 55 -16.64 7.02 -6.61
N SER A 56 -15.40 6.84 -6.13
CA SER A 56 -14.86 5.59 -5.58
C SER A 56 -14.63 5.73 -4.08
N ILE A 57 -14.63 4.60 -3.36
CA ILE A 57 -14.11 4.52 -1.99
C ILE A 57 -12.81 3.72 -2.10
N PRO A 58 -11.64 4.38 -2.06
CA PRO A 58 -10.38 3.68 -2.08
C PRO A 58 -10.07 3.04 -0.74
N ASP A 59 -9.13 2.09 -0.76
CA ASP A 59 -8.61 1.43 0.44
C ASP A 59 -7.76 2.37 1.29
N GLY A 60 -7.04 3.31 0.67
CA GLY A 60 -6.33 4.34 1.42
C GLY A 60 -5.74 5.48 0.61
N TYR A 61 -4.96 6.31 1.29
CA TYR A 61 -4.27 7.46 0.71
C TYR A 61 -2.85 7.54 1.20
N VAL A 62 -1.93 8.04 0.37
CA VAL A 62 -0.54 8.31 0.77
C VAL A 62 -0.23 9.76 0.52
N ILE A 63 0.45 10.42 1.46
CA ILE A 63 1.15 11.68 1.20
C ILE A 63 2.65 11.41 1.30
N ASP A 64 3.37 11.71 0.23
CA ASP A 64 4.83 11.57 0.11
C ASP A 64 5.49 12.95 0.22
N PHE A 65 6.43 13.06 1.17
CA PHE A 65 7.18 14.28 1.46
C PHE A 65 8.65 14.22 0.98
N SER A 66 9.07 13.14 0.32
CA SER A 66 10.47 12.93 -0.09
C SER A 66 10.96 13.91 -1.17
N GLY A 67 10.04 14.51 -1.93
CA GLY A 67 10.35 15.43 -3.02
C GLY A 67 10.33 16.92 -2.65
N LYS A 68 10.77 17.77 -3.60
CA LYS A 68 10.65 19.25 -3.46
C LYS A 68 9.21 19.73 -3.30
N GLN A 69 8.24 18.96 -3.81
CA GLN A 69 6.82 19.21 -3.66
C GLN A 69 6.18 17.92 -3.14
N SER A 70 5.36 18.04 -2.11
CA SER A 70 4.62 16.92 -1.56
C SER A 70 3.61 16.40 -2.59
N LYS A 71 3.53 15.08 -2.72
CA LYS A 71 2.57 14.42 -3.61
C LYS A 71 1.58 13.64 -2.77
N TRP A 72 0.37 13.48 -3.30
CA TRP A 72 -0.60 12.59 -2.69
C TRP A 72 -1.10 11.58 -3.71
N PHE A 73 -1.46 10.40 -3.22
CA PHE A 73 -1.87 9.26 -4.03
C PHE A 73 -3.14 8.66 -3.44
N VAL A 74 -3.95 8.08 -4.32
CA VAL A 74 -5.05 7.18 -3.96
C VAL A 74 -4.51 5.76 -4.08
N VAL A 75 -4.77 4.92 -3.09
CA VAL A 75 -4.29 3.54 -3.04
C VAL A 75 -5.48 2.59 -3.12
N GLU A 76 -5.41 1.67 -4.07
CA GLU A 76 -6.28 0.49 -4.18
C GLU A 76 -5.38 -0.74 -4.01
N VAL A 77 -5.82 -1.69 -3.19
CA VAL A 77 -5.05 -2.89 -2.85
C VAL A 77 -5.80 -4.12 -3.34
N GLU A 78 -5.42 -4.57 -4.54
CA GLU A 78 -6.09 -5.68 -5.23
C GLU A 78 -5.13 -6.84 -5.50
N LEU A 79 -5.64 -8.07 -5.41
CA LEU A 79 -4.91 -9.24 -5.89
C LEU A 79 -5.05 -9.35 -7.41
N SER A 80 -3.97 -9.71 -8.10
CA SER A 80 -4.07 -10.04 -9.52
C SER A 80 -4.94 -11.28 -9.68
N SER A 81 -6.03 -11.13 -10.44
CA SER A 81 -6.88 -12.23 -10.91
C SER A 81 -6.24 -12.97 -12.08
#